data_AF-A0A2R2ISG4-F1
#
_entry.id   AF-A0A2R2ISG4-F1
#
_cell.length_a   1.000
_cell.length_b   1.000
_cell.length_c   1.000
_cell.angle_alpha   90.00
_cell.angle_beta   90.00
_cell.angle_gamma   90.00
#
_symmetry.space_group_name_H-M   'P 1'
#
loop_
_entity.id
_entity.type
_entity.pdbx_description
1 polymer ?
#
loop_
_entity_poly.entity_id
_entity_poly.type
_entity_poly.pdbx_seq_one_letter_code
_entity_poly.pdbx_strand_id
1 'polypeptide(L)'
;MEMEYLMTMHHLHDIPDTGAAIAVVNAAHAAGIIGTDTRTVRIPACDEHQGFYGLTLTLTWRCMYCGAPRGEPFETLSYDGSRRLGVHGWENPCGHVEKYSAIRKLLKETA
;
A
#
# COMPACT_ATOMS: atom_id res chain seq x y z
N MET A 1 -4.54 -62.81 -17.01
CA MET A 1 -4.29 -61.50 -17.65
C MET A 1 -4.86 -60.47 -16.70
N GLU A 2 -4.11 -60.16 -15.66
CA GLU A 2 -4.51 -59.23 -14.61
C GLU A 2 -3.97 -57.85 -15.03
N MET A 3 -4.87 -56.92 -15.37
CA MET A 3 -4.49 -55.54 -15.60
C MET A 3 -4.52 -54.81 -14.26
N GLU A 4 -3.34 -54.55 -13.69
CA GLU A 4 -3.20 -53.67 -12.54
C GLU A 4 -3.60 -52.24 -12.95
N TYR A 5 -4.76 -51.81 -12.47
CA TYR A 5 -5.26 -50.45 -12.59
C TYR A 5 -4.48 -49.56 -11.60
N LEU A 6 -3.40 -48.95 -12.09
CA LEU A 6 -2.65 -47.90 -11.39
C LEU A 6 -3.52 -46.65 -11.26
N MET A 7 -4.31 -46.60 -10.19
CA MET A 7 -5.02 -45.41 -9.75
C MET A 7 -3.98 -44.47 -9.11
N THR A 8 -3.46 -43.53 -9.89
CA THR A 8 -2.53 -42.50 -9.40
C THR A 8 -3.20 -41.66 -8.33
N MET A 9 -2.96 -41.97 -7.06
CA MET A 9 -3.30 -41.09 -5.95
C MET A 9 -2.45 -39.83 -6.08
N HIS A 10 -3.02 -38.75 -6.61
CA HIS A 10 -2.47 -37.41 -6.40
C HIS A 10 -2.53 -37.14 -4.89
N HIS A 11 -1.38 -37.22 -4.23
CA HIS A 11 -1.25 -37.06 -2.80
C HIS A 11 -1.71 -35.64 -2.42
N LEU A 12 -2.75 -35.53 -1.61
CA LEU A 12 -3.29 -34.29 -1.05
C LEU A 12 -2.33 -33.60 -0.05
N HIS A 13 -1.07 -34.02 0.03
CA HIS A 13 -0.10 -33.61 1.05
C HIS A 13 0.63 -32.31 0.74
N ASP A 14 0.45 -31.74 -0.45
CA ASP A 14 1.10 -30.49 -0.86
C ASP A 14 0.21 -29.25 -0.73
N ILE A 15 -1.03 -29.41 -0.23
CA ILE A 15 -1.85 -28.26 0.17
C ILE A 15 -1.35 -27.84 1.56
N PRO A 16 -0.71 -26.68 1.73
CA PRO A 16 -0.31 -26.22 3.06
C PRO A 16 -1.55 -26.22 3.95
N ASP A 17 -1.40 -26.67 5.21
CA ASP A 17 -2.46 -26.67 6.22
C ASP A 17 -3.21 -25.33 6.14
N THR A 18 -4.43 -25.38 5.60
CA THR A 18 -5.19 -24.17 5.28
C THR A 18 -5.45 -23.36 6.56
N GLY A 19 -5.50 -24.02 7.72
CA GLY A 19 -5.60 -23.39 9.03
C GLY A 19 -4.34 -22.62 9.40
N ALA A 20 -3.16 -23.18 9.20
CA ALA A 20 -1.89 -22.48 9.42
C ALA A 20 -1.74 -21.26 8.49
N ALA A 21 -2.08 -21.40 7.21
CA ALA A 21 -2.06 -20.29 6.26
C ALA A 21 -3.02 -19.16 6.65
N ILE A 22 -4.26 -19.48 7.04
CA ILE A 22 -5.25 -18.50 7.49
C ILE A 22 -4.81 -17.82 8.79
N ALA A 23 -4.22 -18.57 9.73
CA ALA A 23 -3.72 -18.00 10.98
C ALA A 23 -2.60 -16.97 10.74
N VAL A 24 -1.70 -17.23 9.80
CA VAL A 24 -0.64 -16.29 9.41
C VAL A 24 -1.23 -15.01 8.79
N VAL A 25 -2.22 -15.14 7.91
CA VAL A 25 -2.88 -13.97 7.30
C VAL A 25 -3.62 -13.15 8.35
N ASN A 26 -4.35 -13.80 9.27
CA ASN A 26 -5.05 -13.13 10.36
C ASN A 26 -4.07 -12.42 11.31
N ALA A 27 -2.95 -13.07 11.64
CA ALA A 27 -1.90 -12.47 12.45
C ALA A 27 -1.25 -11.28 11.73
N ALA A 28 -1.01 -11.37 10.43
CA ALA A 28 -0.47 -10.28 9.64
C ALA A 28 -1.48 -9.13 9.48
N HIS A 29 -2.78 -9.40 9.41
CA HIS A 29 -3.81 -8.36 9.44
C HIS A 29 -3.89 -7.68 10.81
N ALA A 30 -3.88 -8.47 11.90
CA ALA A 30 -3.91 -7.96 13.28
C ALA A 30 -2.64 -7.19 13.67
N ALA A 31 -1.47 -7.63 13.18
CA ALA A 31 -0.20 -6.93 13.32
C ALA A 31 -0.08 -5.72 12.37
N GLY A 32 -1.11 -5.48 11.54
CA GLY A 32 -1.13 -4.39 10.59
C GLY A 32 0.05 -4.48 9.63
N ILE A 33 0.37 -5.66 9.11
CA ILE A 33 1.32 -5.92 8.02
C ILE A 33 0.57 -5.87 6.67
N ILE A 34 -0.66 -6.37 6.66
CA ILE A 34 -1.63 -6.26 5.55
C ILE A 34 -2.83 -5.50 6.09
N GLY A 35 -3.30 -4.46 5.40
CA GLY A 35 -4.37 -3.62 5.91
C GLY A 35 -5.25 -3.01 4.83
N THR A 36 -6.53 -2.89 5.15
CA THR A 36 -7.53 -2.10 4.42
C THR A 36 -7.60 -0.67 4.94
N ASP A 37 -6.67 -0.27 5.80
CA ASP A 37 -6.62 1.04 6.39
C ASP A 37 -6.43 2.08 5.28
N THR A 38 -7.32 3.06 5.23
CA THR A 38 -7.26 4.15 4.26
C THR A 38 -7.27 5.48 4.95
N ARG A 39 -6.58 6.48 4.37
CA ARG A 39 -6.73 7.87 4.79
C ARG A 39 -6.87 8.81 3.61
N THR A 40 -7.66 9.85 3.83
CA THR A 40 -7.82 10.94 2.89
C THR A 40 -6.74 11.99 3.12
N VAL A 41 -5.95 12.26 2.09
CA VAL A 41 -4.87 13.25 2.15
C VAL A 41 -4.93 14.25 1.00
N ARG A 42 -4.41 15.47 1.25
CA ARG A 42 -4.22 16.50 0.24
C ARG A 42 -2.75 16.55 -0.16
N ILE A 43 -2.44 16.42 -1.44
CA ILE A 43 -1.09 16.53 -2.00
C ILE A 43 -1.07 17.53 -3.17
N PRO A 44 0.10 17.97 -3.65
CA PRO A 44 0.17 18.75 -4.89
C PRO A 44 -0.27 17.89 -6.09
N ALA A 45 -1.17 18.42 -6.93
CA ALA A 45 -1.67 17.71 -8.11
C ALA A 45 -0.61 17.58 -9.22
N CYS A 46 0.37 18.47 -9.24
CA CYS A 46 1.51 18.51 -10.16
C CYS A 46 2.72 19.12 -9.43
N ASP A 47 3.90 19.13 -10.08
CA ASP A 47 5.09 19.75 -9.51
C ASP A 47 4.97 21.28 -9.54
N GLU A 48 4.59 21.86 -10.68
CA GLU A 48 4.28 23.28 -10.84
C GLU A 48 2.84 23.58 -10.38
N HIS A 49 2.59 23.43 -9.08
CA HIS A 49 1.24 23.56 -8.51
C HIS A 49 0.78 25.02 -8.33
N GLN A 50 1.65 26.01 -8.58
CA GLN A 50 1.35 27.44 -8.53
C GLN A 50 0.75 27.94 -7.20
N GLY A 51 0.88 27.17 -6.12
CA GLY A 51 0.21 27.44 -4.84
C GLY A 51 -1.29 27.12 -4.81
N PHE A 52 -1.90 26.61 -5.90
CA PHE A 52 -3.34 26.38 -6.00
C PHE A 52 -3.71 24.93 -6.30
N TYR A 53 -2.94 24.26 -7.16
CA TYR A 53 -3.28 22.94 -7.71
C TYR A 53 -2.98 21.83 -6.70
N GLY A 54 -3.96 21.57 -5.83
CA GLY A 54 -3.96 20.42 -4.93
C GLY A 54 -4.92 19.32 -5.38
N LEU A 55 -4.63 18.10 -4.95
CA LEU A 55 -5.44 16.91 -5.16
C LEU A 55 -5.74 16.30 -3.79
N THR A 56 -7.02 16.12 -3.47
CA THR A 56 -7.46 15.35 -2.29
C THR A 56 -7.83 13.95 -2.74
N LEU A 57 -7.25 12.94 -2.09
CA LEU A 57 -7.40 11.55 -2.50
C LEU A 57 -7.32 10.61 -1.29
N THR A 58 -7.93 9.43 -1.42
CA THR A 58 -7.90 8.38 -0.41
C THR A 58 -6.86 7.33 -0.78
N LEU A 59 -5.88 7.10 0.10
CA LEU A 59 -4.85 6.08 -0.06
C LEU A 59 -5.05 4.95 0.91
N THR A 60 -4.78 3.72 0.49
CA THR A 60 -4.36 2.67 1.42
C THR A 60 -3.15 3.17 2.19
N TRP A 61 -3.18 3.08 3.51
CA TRP A 61 -2.24 3.76 4.40
C TRP A 61 -0.97 2.95 4.66
N ARG A 62 -0.39 2.48 3.55
CA ARG A 62 0.73 1.56 3.47
C ARG A 62 1.84 2.18 2.64
N CYS A 63 3.08 2.02 3.07
CA CYS A 63 4.24 2.45 2.30
C CYS A 63 4.28 1.72 0.96
N MET A 64 4.35 2.46 -0.15
CA MET A 64 4.32 1.91 -1.50
C MET A 64 5.54 1.03 -1.84
N TYR A 65 6.60 1.09 -1.04
CA TYR A 65 7.84 0.35 -1.27
C TYR A 65 7.93 -0.97 -0.51
N CYS A 66 7.39 -1.03 0.71
CA CYS A 66 7.53 -2.21 1.58
C CYS A 66 6.23 -2.70 2.24
N GLY A 67 5.11 -2.00 2.07
CA GLY A 67 3.82 -2.38 2.65
C GLY A 67 3.66 -2.12 4.15
N ALA A 68 4.70 -1.66 4.85
CA ALA A 68 4.59 -1.26 6.26
C ALA A 68 3.61 -0.09 6.43
N PRO A 69 2.96 0.09 7.59
CA PRO A 69 2.09 1.24 7.85
C PRO A 69 2.81 2.57 7.61
N ARG A 70 2.11 3.54 7.01
CA ARG A 70 2.57 4.94 6.97
C ARG A 70 2.40 5.59 8.35
N GLY A 71 3.20 6.62 8.63
CA GLY A 71 3.01 7.45 9.82
C GLY A 71 1.74 8.28 9.77
N GLU A 72 1.45 8.98 10.86
CA GLU A 72 0.29 9.87 10.95
C GLU A 72 0.44 11.05 9.96
N PRO A 73 -0.58 11.37 9.15
CA PRO A 73 -0.55 12.58 8.35
C PRO A 73 -0.53 13.84 9.23
N PHE A 74 0.25 14.83 8.82
CA PHE A 74 0.29 16.15 9.46
C PHE A 74 0.19 17.25 8.40
N GLU A 75 -0.33 18.42 8.79
CA GLU A 75 -0.41 19.58 7.91
C GLU A 75 0.99 20.16 7.64
N THR A 76 1.26 20.48 6.38
CA THR A 76 2.53 21.09 5.95
C THR A 76 2.34 21.89 4.67
N LEU A 77 3.43 22.44 4.13
CA LEU A 77 3.45 23.25 2.91
C LEU A 77 4.30 22.59 1.83
N SER A 78 3.75 22.53 0.62
CA SER A 78 4.51 22.30 -0.60
C SER A 78 4.83 23.63 -1.28
N TYR A 79 6.04 23.72 -1.83
CA TYR A 79 6.59 24.94 -2.41
C TYR A 79 6.83 24.78 -3.91
N ASP A 80 6.36 25.77 -4.66
CA ASP A 80 6.63 25.98 -6.09
C ASP A 80 7.23 27.39 -6.23
N GLY A 81 8.56 27.48 -6.09
CA GLY A 81 9.25 28.74 -5.87
C GLY A 81 8.79 29.43 -4.58
N SER A 82 8.31 30.68 -4.68
CA SER A 82 7.75 31.42 -3.54
C SER A 82 6.28 31.08 -3.23
N ARG A 83 5.63 30.30 -4.10
CA ARG A 83 4.21 29.92 -3.97
C ARG A 83 4.07 28.74 -3.03
N ARG A 84 3.02 28.74 -2.22
CA ARG A 84 2.81 27.77 -1.14
C ARG A 84 1.46 27.10 -1.27
N LEU A 85 1.42 25.79 -1.03
CA LEU A 85 0.20 25.00 -1.05
C LEU A 85 0.10 24.19 0.25
N GLY A 86 -1.01 24.34 0.98
CA GLY A 86 -1.30 23.52 2.18
C GLY A 86 -1.56 22.06 1.80
N VAL A 87 -0.77 21.14 2.32
CA VAL A 87 -0.83 19.70 2.00
C VAL A 87 -0.65 18.87 3.26
N HIS A 88 -0.81 17.56 3.14
CA HIS A 88 -0.47 16.62 4.21
C HIS A 88 0.89 15.98 3.93
N GLY A 89 1.79 16.02 4.91
CA GLY A 89 3.01 15.23 4.97
C GLY A 89 2.81 14.01 5.88
N TRP A 90 3.71 13.03 5.79
CA TRP A 90 3.79 11.92 6.72
C TRP A 90 5.23 11.40 6.74
N GLU A 91 5.60 10.81 7.87
CA GLU A 91 6.91 10.17 8.04
C GLU A 91 6.71 8.67 8.24
N ASN A 92 7.30 7.86 7.36
CA ASN A 92 7.14 6.42 7.44
C ASN A 92 8.10 5.84 8.49
N PRO A 93 7.61 5.08 9.50
CA PRO A 93 8.48 4.42 10.47
C PRO A 93 9.49 3.45 9.84
N CYS A 94 9.18 2.93 8.64
CA CYS A 94 10.10 2.08 7.88
C CYS A 94 11.27 2.84 7.24
N GLY A 95 11.31 4.17 7.33
CA GLY A 95 12.39 5.02 6.81
C GLY A 95 12.31 5.35 5.32
N HIS A 96 11.40 4.74 4.56
CA HIS A 96 11.23 5.09 3.14
C HIS A 96 10.53 6.43 2.94
N VAL A 97 11.09 7.26 2.05
CA VAL A 97 10.49 8.54 1.64
C VAL A 97 9.61 8.35 0.40
N GLU A 98 8.33 8.66 0.54
CA GLU A 98 7.37 8.64 -0.56
C GLU A 98 7.20 10.05 -1.14
N LYS A 99 7.80 10.29 -2.30
CA LYS A 99 7.61 11.56 -3.01
C LYS A 99 6.16 11.64 -3.52
N TYR A 100 5.55 12.83 -3.45
CA TYR A 100 4.21 13.04 -4.02
C TYR A 100 4.12 12.67 -5.51
N SER A 101 5.20 12.89 -6.28
CA SER A 101 5.27 12.48 -7.68
C SER A 101 5.16 10.96 -7.88
N ALA A 102 5.74 10.17 -6.97
CA ALA A 102 5.64 8.71 -6.99
C ALA A 102 4.22 8.26 -6.61
N ILE A 103 3.60 8.89 -5.61
CA ILE A 103 2.18 8.66 -5.27
C ILE A 103 1.28 8.94 -6.47
N ARG A 104 1.45 10.09 -7.14
CA ARG A 104 0.68 10.43 -8.34
C ARG A 104 0.88 9.43 -9.47
N LYS A 105 2.10 8.91 -9.64
CA LYS A 105 2.38 7.88 -10.65
C LYS A 105 1.65 6.58 -10.33
N LEU A 106 1.74 6.12 -9.08
CA LEU A 106 1.04 4.92 -8.61
C LEU A 106 -0.46 5.00 -8.89
N LEU A 107 -1.09 6.15 -8.59
CA LEU A 107 -2.53 6.36 -8.83
C LEU A 107 -2.94 6.25 -10.29
N LYS A 108 -2.07 6.65 -11.23
CA LYS A 108 -2.34 6.54 -12.67
C LYS A 108 -2.23 5.10 -13.19
N GLU A 109 -1.46 4.26 -12.51
CA GLU A 109 -1.25 2.86 -12.90
C GLU A 109 -2.34 1.94 -12.34
N THR A 110 -3.04 2.38 -11.28
CA THR A 110 -4.12 1.63 -10.62
C THR A 110 -5.53 2.06 -11.04
N ALA A 111 -5.66 3.03 -11.94
CA ALA A 111 -6.94 3.57 -12.45
C ALA A 111 -7.24 3.01 -13.84
#